data_AF-E4NSP0-F1
#
_entry.id   AF-E4NSP0-F1
#
_cell.length_a   1.000
_cell.length_b   1.000
_cell.length_c   1.000
_cell.angle_alpha   90.00
_cell.angle_beta   90.00
_cell.angle_gamma   90.00
#
_symmetry.space_group_name_H-M   'P 1'
#
loop_
_entity.id
_entity.type
_entity.pdbx_description
1 polymer ?
#
loop_
_entity_poly.entity_id
_entity_poly.type
_entity_poly.pdbx_seq_one_letter_code
_entity_poly.pdbx_strand_id
1 'polypeptide(L)'
;MRSNRSSRRRVLAVAGTIGVSAVSGCTNRISTLADDLGSNSSRQSNATITFRLTGRTSTLRERYVKDLNETRVPWDEDALAAAVNGTPYTTQFTEPFVTREPTWAKHNGTYYHLDEVVVGEEKVTQPVLRLRDEGRIENGEADAPKHVEKGTLPESDQKAVEVAYMAARARGNIGGVPWGLVQRGGYVYRNAETAKASELLDGDGPDYVAYRGHVWQVETQRETFYEAVYRPDVEPVAETADEIEEVLRGRLVGARIDPESLSQSERDVFREAQNGYTAEHPFPEAFVSILKRLDERAYIDGNVTKDAGTQDYPEHDVIRYGDEYFEYRLRLDEASEK
;
A
#
# COMPACT_ATOMS: atom_id res chain seq x y z
N MET A 1 23.36 21.92 16.77
CA MET A 1 22.79 20.94 17.73
C MET A 1 22.63 19.62 17.00
N ARG A 2 23.42 18.62 17.40
CA ARG A 2 23.41 17.27 16.81
C ARG A 2 22.27 16.48 17.44
N SER A 3 21.39 15.96 16.61
CA SER A 3 20.41 14.94 17.01
C SER A 3 20.68 13.68 16.19
N ASN A 4 21.39 12.75 16.82
CA ASN A 4 21.59 11.39 16.35
C ASN A 4 20.26 10.64 16.40
N ARG A 5 19.77 10.10 15.28
CA ARG A 5 18.80 8.99 15.31
C ARG A 5 19.56 7.68 15.13
N SER A 6 19.57 6.88 16.20
CA SER A 6 20.39 5.69 16.33
C SER A 6 19.77 4.50 15.57
N SER A 7 20.56 3.94 14.66
CA SER A 7 20.39 2.59 14.12
C SER A 7 20.27 1.57 15.25
N ARG A 8 19.15 0.84 15.33
CA ARG A 8 18.93 -0.24 16.30
C ARG A 8 19.24 -1.60 15.65
N ARG A 9 20.52 -1.95 15.61
CA ARG A 9 21.00 -3.33 15.56
C ARG A 9 22.12 -3.51 16.59
N ARG A 10 21.87 -4.35 17.61
CA ARG A 10 22.81 -5.24 18.36
C ARG A 10 22.13 -5.67 19.67
N VAL A 11 21.78 -6.96 19.78
CA VAL A 11 22.58 -8.03 20.41
C VAL A 11 22.88 -7.75 21.88
N LEU A 12 22.23 -8.51 22.77
CA LEU A 12 22.73 -8.81 24.10
C LEU A 12 22.59 -10.32 24.34
N ALA A 13 23.73 -10.99 24.27
CA ALA A 13 23.94 -12.30 24.86
C ALA A 13 24.18 -12.11 26.38
N VAL A 14 23.50 -12.88 27.21
CA VAL A 14 23.87 -13.06 28.62
C VAL A 14 23.87 -14.56 28.91
N ALA A 15 25.09 -15.07 29.16
CA ALA A 15 25.34 -16.38 29.71
C ALA A 15 25.27 -16.32 31.24
N GLY A 16 24.69 -17.37 31.85
CA GLY A 16 24.70 -17.57 33.30
C GLY A 16 24.46 -19.03 33.65
N THR A 17 25.53 -19.76 33.93
CA THR A 17 25.55 -21.08 34.56
C THR A 17 25.49 -20.97 36.09
N ILE A 18 24.68 -21.80 36.73
CA ILE A 18 24.76 -22.44 38.07
C ILE A 18 23.44 -23.27 38.17
N GLY A 19 23.33 -24.51 38.62
CA GLY A 19 24.17 -25.48 39.29
C GLY A 19 23.22 -26.59 39.78
N VAL A 20 23.60 -27.85 39.62
CA VAL A 20 22.76 -29.04 39.87
C VAL A 20 22.62 -29.28 41.37
N SER A 21 21.38 -29.43 41.85
CA SER A 21 21.07 -30.10 43.13
C SER A 21 20.00 -31.16 42.90
N ALA A 22 20.43 -32.41 42.97
CA ALA A 22 19.60 -33.59 42.93
C ALA A 22 18.83 -33.73 44.25
N VAL A 23 17.51 -33.77 44.18
CA VAL A 23 16.66 -34.38 45.21
C VAL A 23 15.70 -35.33 44.52
N SER A 24 15.91 -36.60 44.81
CA SER A 24 15.12 -37.75 44.40
C SER A 24 13.70 -37.71 44.98
N GLY A 25 12.73 -38.12 44.16
CA GLY A 25 11.46 -38.68 44.62
C GLY A 25 10.24 -37.78 44.52
N CYS A 26 9.69 -37.64 43.31
CA CYS A 26 8.24 -37.49 43.05
C CYS A 26 7.94 -37.88 41.58
N THR A 27 8.25 -39.11 41.21
CA THR A 27 7.65 -39.77 40.04
C THR A 27 6.16 -40.01 40.31
N ASN A 28 5.34 -38.95 40.16
CA ASN A 28 3.88 -39.07 39.91
C ASN A 28 3.18 -37.76 39.53
N ARG A 29 3.91 -36.73 39.04
CA ARG A 29 3.31 -35.46 38.56
C ARG A 29 3.91 -34.91 37.25
N ILE A 30 4.48 -35.78 36.43
CA ILE A 30 4.92 -35.44 35.06
C ILE A 30 4.00 -36.07 34.00
N SER A 31 3.15 -37.03 34.39
CA SER A 31 2.15 -37.66 33.51
C SER A 31 0.85 -36.87 33.36
N THR A 32 0.69 -35.72 34.03
CA THR A 32 -0.53 -34.88 33.94
C THR A 32 -0.24 -33.41 33.60
N LEU A 33 1.00 -33.09 33.22
CA LEU A 33 1.35 -31.85 32.52
C LEU A 33 1.69 -32.10 31.04
N ALA A 34 1.73 -33.37 30.63
CA ALA A 34 1.77 -33.80 29.24
C ALA A 34 0.37 -33.86 28.59
N ASP A 35 -0.70 -33.81 29.39
CA ASP A 35 -2.10 -33.86 28.92
C ASP A 35 -2.78 -32.48 28.84
N ASP A 36 -2.18 -31.40 29.38
CA ASP A 36 -2.68 -30.02 29.25
C ASP A 36 -1.87 -29.18 28.23
N LEU A 37 -0.94 -29.84 27.52
CA LEU A 37 -0.51 -29.46 26.16
C LEU A 37 -1.24 -30.33 25.12
N GLY A 38 -2.37 -30.92 25.53
CA GLY A 38 -3.28 -31.68 24.70
C GLY A 38 -3.80 -30.83 23.56
N SER A 39 -3.31 -31.17 22.37
CA SER A 39 -4.16 -31.38 21.20
C SER A 39 -5.08 -30.20 20.83
N ASN A 40 -4.50 -29.17 20.23
CA ASN A 40 -5.18 -28.51 19.09
C ASN A 40 -4.70 -29.07 17.74
N SER A 41 -4.16 -30.30 17.74
CA SER A 41 -3.95 -31.11 16.55
C SER A 41 -5.26 -31.79 16.13
N SER A 42 -6.29 -31.01 15.77
CA SER A 42 -7.49 -31.51 15.08
C SER A 42 -8.44 -30.42 14.55
N ARG A 43 -7.94 -29.22 14.27
CA ARG A 43 -8.38 -28.51 13.07
C ARG A 43 -7.16 -28.45 12.17
N GLN A 44 -6.95 -29.49 11.36
CA GLN A 44 -6.12 -29.34 10.15
C GLN A 44 -6.76 -28.19 9.39
N SER A 45 -6.20 -27.00 9.54
CA SER A 45 -6.57 -25.86 8.73
C SER A 45 -6.30 -26.29 7.30
N ASN A 46 -7.33 -26.32 6.46
CA ASN A 46 -7.18 -26.51 5.03
C ASN A 46 -6.62 -25.20 4.46
N ALA A 47 -5.41 -24.87 4.89
CA ALA A 47 -4.69 -23.67 4.50
C ALA A 47 -4.17 -23.91 3.09
N THR A 48 -4.53 -23.01 2.21
CA THR A 48 -4.10 -23.04 0.82
C THR A 48 -3.24 -21.83 0.56
N ILE A 49 -2.07 -22.01 -0.04
CA ILE A 49 -1.23 -20.89 -0.47
C ILE A 49 -1.29 -20.81 -1.98
N THR A 50 -1.61 -19.62 -2.48
CA THR A 50 -1.43 -19.26 -3.88
C THR A 50 -0.08 -18.57 -4.04
N PHE A 51 0.81 -19.16 -4.84
CA PHE A 51 2.09 -18.60 -5.24
C PHE A 51 2.01 -18.10 -6.69
N ARG A 52 2.27 -16.81 -6.88
CA ARG A 52 2.20 -16.17 -8.18
C ARG A 52 3.49 -15.45 -8.53
N LEU A 53 3.93 -15.58 -9.78
CA LEU A 53 5.02 -14.83 -10.37
C LEU A 53 4.46 -13.89 -11.44
N THR A 54 4.84 -12.62 -11.36
CA THR A 54 4.41 -11.57 -12.30
C THR A 54 5.59 -10.70 -12.73
N GLY A 55 5.36 -9.85 -13.73
CA GLY A 55 6.30 -8.78 -14.04
C GLY A 55 7.64 -9.24 -14.60
N ARG A 56 7.69 -10.38 -15.31
CA ARG A 56 8.91 -10.92 -15.94
C ARG A 56 9.63 -9.83 -16.72
N THR A 57 10.87 -9.53 -16.30
CA THR A 57 11.74 -8.57 -16.98
C THR A 57 13.17 -9.10 -17.03
N SER A 58 13.90 -8.74 -18.09
CA SER A 58 15.33 -9.01 -18.21
C SER A 58 16.17 -7.98 -17.44
N THR A 59 15.67 -6.75 -17.25
CA THR A 59 16.38 -5.70 -16.51
C THR A 59 15.46 -5.02 -15.51
N LEU A 60 15.97 -4.72 -14.32
CA LEU A 60 15.25 -3.95 -13.31
C LEU A 60 15.14 -2.48 -13.75
N ARG A 61 16.18 -1.96 -14.40
CA ARG A 61 16.20 -0.58 -14.89
C ARG A 61 15.00 -0.24 -15.77
N GLU A 62 14.66 -1.07 -16.75
CA GLU A 62 13.53 -0.83 -17.66
C GLU A 62 12.17 -0.82 -16.95
N ARG A 63 12.07 -1.53 -15.82
CA ARG A 63 10.83 -1.63 -15.05
C ARG A 63 10.68 -0.52 -14.02
N TYR A 64 11.75 -0.24 -13.28
CA TYR A 64 11.71 0.60 -12.07
C TYR A 64 12.26 2.02 -12.26
N VAL A 65 13.06 2.29 -13.30
CA VAL A 65 13.50 3.64 -13.62
C VAL A 65 12.54 4.25 -14.63
N LYS A 66 11.90 5.37 -14.26
CA LYS A 66 11.02 6.11 -15.18
C LYS A 66 11.76 7.27 -15.84
N ASP A 67 11.29 7.61 -17.03
CA ASP A 67 11.53 8.93 -17.62
C ASP A 67 10.43 9.87 -17.14
N LEU A 68 10.78 10.91 -16.38
CA LEU A 68 9.81 11.88 -15.89
C LEU A 68 9.21 12.73 -17.01
N ASN A 69 9.86 12.83 -18.18
CA ASN A 69 9.25 13.49 -19.35
C ASN A 69 8.08 12.68 -19.91
N GLU A 70 8.04 11.38 -19.64
CA GLU A 70 6.98 10.48 -20.08
C GLU A 70 5.90 10.29 -19.00
N THR A 71 6.11 10.81 -17.77
CA THR A 71 5.07 10.76 -16.73
C THR A 71 3.99 11.81 -17.00
N ARG A 72 2.76 11.50 -16.57
CA ARG A 72 1.60 12.40 -16.74
C ARG A 72 1.52 13.47 -15.65
N VAL A 73 2.56 13.62 -14.83
CA VAL A 73 2.56 14.46 -13.62
C VAL A 73 3.42 15.69 -13.91
N PRO A 74 2.81 16.84 -14.26
CA PRO A 74 3.56 17.96 -14.83
C PRO A 74 4.57 18.60 -13.87
N TRP A 75 4.42 18.39 -12.55
CA TRP A 75 5.28 19.00 -11.54
C TRP A 75 6.46 18.12 -11.12
N ASP A 76 6.54 16.86 -11.55
CA ASP A 76 7.61 15.94 -11.13
C ASP A 76 8.96 16.30 -11.79
N GLU A 77 8.94 16.75 -13.05
CA GLU A 77 10.14 17.23 -13.74
C GLU A 77 10.69 18.49 -13.06
N ASP A 78 9.83 19.47 -12.77
CA ASP A 78 10.20 20.69 -12.07
C ASP A 78 10.73 20.40 -10.65
N ALA A 79 10.11 19.43 -9.95
CA ALA A 79 10.55 18.99 -8.64
C ALA A 79 11.95 18.36 -8.68
N LEU A 80 12.21 17.46 -9.63
CA LEU A 80 13.53 16.84 -9.83
C LEU A 80 14.58 17.89 -10.21
N ALA A 81 14.28 18.76 -11.19
CA ALA A 81 15.18 19.81 -11.61
C ALA A 81 15.53 20.75 -10.44
N ALA A 82 14.54 21.10 -9.61
CA ALA A 82 14.78 21.94 -8.46
C ALA A 82 15.65 21.27 -7.39
N ALA A 83 15.41 19.99 -7.10
CA ALA A 83 16.18 19.22 -6.14
C ALA A 83 17.64 19.04 -6.61
N VAL A 84 17.87 18.71 -7.88
CA VAL A 84 19.21 18.55 -8.47
C VAL A 84 19.98 19.88 -8.45
N ASN A 85 19.32 21.00 -8.78
CA ASN A 85 19.96 22.32 -8.82
C ASN A 85 20.05 23.00 -7.44
N GLY A 86 19.49 22.39 -6.39
CA GLY A 86 19.42 22.98 -5.05
C GLY A 86 18.60 24.27 -4.98
N THR A 87 17.66 24.47 -5.91
CA THR A 87 16.81 25.67 -5.92
C THR A 87 15.60 25.47 -5.02
N PRO A 88 15.11 26.52 -4.33
CA PRO A 88 13.92 26.40 -3.48
C PRO A 88 12.69 25.98 -4.27
N TYR A 89 12.11 24.84 -3.89
CA TYR A 89 10.86 24.32 -4.45
C TYR A 89 10.10 23.58 -3.37
N THR A 90 8.81 23.89 -3.23
CA THR A 90 7.93 23.25 -2.26
C THR A 90 6.56 23.06 -2.86
N THR A 91 5.94 21.93 -2.58
CA THR A 91 4.56 21.63 -2.97
C THR A 91 3.68 21.53 -1.73
N GLN A 92 2.39 21.75 -1.95
CA GLN A 92 1.33 21.64 -0.94
C GLN A 92 0.19 20.83 -1.55
N PHE A 93 -0.52 20.07 -0.72
CA PHE A 93 -1.64 19.20 -1.12
C PHE A 93 -1.30 18.05 -2.05
N THR A 94 -0.08 18.01 -2.57
CA THR A 94 0.37 17.10 -3.59
C THR A 94 1.83 16.81 -3.29
N GLU A 95 2.11 15.57 -2.93
CA GLU A 95 3.49 15.10 -2.73
C GLU A 95 4.26 15.30 -4.05
N PRO A 96 5.53 15.70 -4.04
CA PRO A 96 6.34 15.53 -5.23
C PRO A 96 6.47 14.01 -5.48
N PHE A 97 6.47 13.59 -6.74
CA PHE A 97 6.56 12.16 -7.11
C PHE A 97 5.38 11.33 -6.58
N VAL A 98 4.13 11.82 -6.76
CA VAL A 98 2.89 11.17 -6.27
C VAL A 98 2.64 9.83 -6.96
N THR A 99 3.33 8.81 -6.48
CA THR A 99 3.00 7.40 -6.41
C THR A 99 4.24 6.75 -5.80
N ARG A 100 4.13 5.56 -5.19
CA ARG A 100 5.31 4.76 -4.80
C ARG A 100 6.17 4.31 -6.00
N GLU A 101 5.98 4.94 -7.16
CA GLU A 101 6.65 4.79 -8.43
C GLU A 101 6.57 6.15 -9.18
N PRO A 102 7.63 6.65 -9.83
CA PRO A 102 8.99 6.16 -9.73
C PRO A 102 9.65 6.50 -8.40
N THR A 103 10.22 5.49 -7.76
CA THR A 103 11.30 5.69 -6.77
C THR A 103 12.62 6.06 -7.44
N TRP A 104 12.77 5.84 -8.76
CA TRP A 104 13.99 6.14 -9.51
C TRP A 104 13.71 6.81 -10.85
N ALA A 105 14.52 7.82 -11.19
CA ALA A 105 14.46 8.48 -12.49
C ALA A 105 15.85 8.79 -13.06
N LYS A 106 15.91 8.97 -14.37
CA LYS A 106 17.11 9.43 -15.06
C LYS A 106 16.97 10.92 -15.43
N HIS A 107 17.97 11.72 -15.10
CA HIS A 107 18.02 13.13 -15.46
C HIS A 107 19.44 13.55 -15.83
N ASN A 108 19.60 14.19 -16.99
CA ASN A 108 20.89 14.62 -17.54
C ASN A 108 21.99 13.54 -17.49
N GLY A 109 21.62 12.29 -17.80
CA GLY A 109 22.54 11.15 -17.82
C GLY A 109 22.77 10.45 -16.48
N THR A 110 22.40 11.08 -15.35
CA THR A 110 22.54 10.51 -14.00
C THR A 110 21.24 9.87 -13.53
N TYR A 111 21.33 8.79 -12.78
CA TYR A 111 20.21 8.12 -12.13
C TYR A 111 20.06 8.62 -10.69
N TYR A 112 18.83 8.94 -10.31
CA TYR A 112 18.49 9.46 -8.99
C TYR A 112 17.48 8.55 -8.30
N HIS A 113 17.63 8.38 -6.98
CA HIS A 113 16.55 7.97 -6.11
C HIS A 113 15.72 9.21 -5.76
N LEU A 114 14.40 9.11 -5.93
CA LEU A 114 13.44 10.19 -5.67
C LEU A 114 12.79 9.96 -4.31
N ASP A 115 12.71 11.00 -3.51
CA ASP A 115 12.09 11.00 -2.19
C ASP A 115 11.49 12.39 -1.89
N GLU A 116 10.83 12.50 -0.75
CA GLU A 116 10.27 13.74 -0.25
C GLU A 116 10.51 13.94 1.24
N VAL A 117 10.65 15.20 1.64
CA VAL A 117 10.75 15.57 3.05
C VAL A 117 9.72 16.62 3.41
N VAL A 118 9.00 16.38 4.51
CA VAL A 118 8.11 17.39 5.10
C VAL A 118 8.97 18.44 5.81
N VAL A 119 8.95 19.66 5.29
CA VAL A 119 9.76 20.79 5.80
C VAL A 119 8.96 21.79 6.61
N GLY A 120 7.64 21.68 6.59
CA GLY A 120 6.76 22.58 7.31
C GLY A 120 5.30 22.15 7.28
N GLU A 121 4.47 23.01 7.84
CA GLU A 121 3.02 22.89 7.88
C GLU A 121 2.45 24.27 7.54
N GLU A 122 1.46 24.31 6.66
CA GLU A 122 0.74 25.53 6.33
C GLU A 122 -0.71 25.46 6.76
N LYS A 123 -1.18 26.56 7.37
CA LYS A 123 -2.57 26.72 7.77
C LYS A 123 -3.37 27.28 6.61
N VAL A 124 -4.26 26.47 6.04
CA VAL A 124 -5.08 26.82 4.88
C VAL A 124 -6.57 26.73 5.19
N THR A 125 -7.39 27.58 4.58
CA THR A 125 -8.84 27.54 4.78
C THR A 125 -9.54 27.21 3.47
N GLN A 126 -10.10 26.00 3.38
CA GLN A 126 -10.70 25.47 2.17
C GLN A 126 -12.21 25.23 2.32
N PRO A 127 -13.00 25.36 1.24
CA PRO A 127 -14.38 24.94 1.24
C PRO A 127 -14.49 23.40 1.28
N VAL A 128 -15.44 22.92 2.07
CA VAL A 128 -15.77 21.50 2.24
C VAL A 128 -17.22 21.29 1.84
N LEU A 129 -17.45 20.40 0.89
CA LEU A 129 -18.77 19.93 0.48
C LEU A 129 -19.14 18.68 1.25
N ARG A 130 -20.28 18.71 1.94
CA ARG A 130 -20.92 17.55 2.55
C ARG A 130 -22.31 17.36 1.97
N LEU A 131 -22.71 16.09 1.95
CA LEU A 131 -24.06 15.70 1.59
C LEU A 131 -24.77 15.12 2.81
N ARG A 132 -26.05 15.47 2.95
CA ARG A 132 -27.01 14.89 3.90
C ARG A 132 -28.17 14.27 3.12
N ASP A 133 -28.53 13.04 3.46
CA ASP A 133 -29.61 12.31 2.76
C ASP A 133 -30.97 12.90 3.18
N GLU A 134 -31.76 13.34 2.20
CA GLU A 134 -33.13 13.83 2.39
C GLU A 134 -34.17 12.82 1.90
N GLY A 135 -33.72 11.66 1.41
CA GLY A 135 -34.57 10.56 1.00
C GLY A 135 -34.61 10.31 -0.51
N ARG A 136 -35.46 9.36 -0.89
CA ARG A 136 -35.60 8.90 -2.28
C ARG A 136 -36.52 9.79 -3.08
N ILE A 137 -36.22 9.88 -4.37
CA ILE A 137 -37.12 10.43 -5.37
C ILE A 137 -38.18 9.35 -5.66
N GLU A 138 -39.23 9.26 -4.85
CA GLU A 138 -40.38 8.39 -5.15
C GLU A 138 -41.30 9.07 -6.17
N ASN A 139 -42.06 8.25 -6.92
CA ASN A 139 -42.85 8.65 -8.08
C ASN A 139 -43.87 9.75 -7.76
N GLY A 140 -43.45 11.00 -7.93
CA GLY A 140 -44.22 12.20 -7.69
C GLY A 140 -43.29 13.34 -7.30
N GLU A 141 -42.69 14.00 -8.30
CA GLU A 141 -41.81 15.18 -8.15
C GLU A 141 -42.38 16.32 -7.26
N ALA A 142 -43.67 16.26 -6.91
CA ALA A 142 -44.40 17.31 -6.22
C ALA A 142 -43.94 17.58 -4.77
N ASP A 143 -43.38 16.60 -4.06
CA ASP A 143 -42.95 16.75 -2.65
C ASP A 143 -41.42 16.76 -2.45
N ALA A 144 -40.63 16.51 -3.50
CA ALA A 144 -39.17 16.57 -3.41
C ALA A 144 -38.70 18.04 -3.40
N PRO A 145 -37.70 18.42 -2.58
CA PRO A 145 -37.17 19.77 -2.64
C PRO A 145 -36.56 20.05 -4.01
N LYS A 146 -36.60 21.32 -4.45
CA LYS A 146 -36.02 21.75 -5.74
C LYS A 146 -34.54 21.38 -5.75
N HIS A 147 -34.15 20.52 -6.69
CA HIS A 147 -32.80 19.99 -6.81
C HIS A 147 -32.29 20.10 -8.24
N VAL A 148 -30.97 19.99 -8.38
CA VAL A 148 -30.31 19.84 -9.69
C VAL A 148 -29.80 18.42 -9.84
N GLU A 149 -29.79 17.90 -11.07
CA GLU A 149 -29.19 16.59 -11.34
C GLU A 149 -27.67 16.72 -11.31
N LYS A 150 -26.95 15.76 -10.69
CA LYS A 150 -25.48 15.77 -10.70
C LYS A 150 -24.92 15.96 -12.13
N GLY A 151 -25.53 15.30 -13.11
CA GLY A 151 -25.08 15.33 -14.50
C GLY A 151 -25.15 16.71 -15.17
N THR A 152 -25.87 17.67 -14.60
CA THR A 152 -25.95 19.04 -15.13
C THR A 152 -24.90 19.98 -14.54
N LEU A 153 -24.22 19.56 -13.46
CA LEU A 153 -23.16 20.34 -12.83
C LEU A 153 -21.86 20.31 -13.64
N PRO A 154 -20.95 21.28 -13.46
CA PRO A 154 -19.59 21.23 -13.99
C PRO A 154 -18.86 19.95 -13.56
N GLU A 155 -17.96 19.42 -14.38
CA GLU A 155 -17.27 18.14 -14.14
C GLU A 155 -16.59 18.07 -12.76
N SER A 156 -16.01 19.19 -12.31
CA SER A 156 -15.45 19.34 -10.96
C SER A 156 -16.45 19.04 -9.85
N ASP A 157 -17.66 19.57 -9.98
CA ASP A 157 -18.73 19.45 -8.99
C ASP A 157 -19.37 18.08 -9.06
N GLN A 158 -19.46 17.48 -10.26
CA GLN A 158 -19.85 16.08 -10.41
C GLN A 158 -18.92 15.17 -9.61
N LYS A 159 -17.61 15.41 -9.70
CA LYS A 159 -16.62 14.63 -8.95
C LYS A 159 -16.73 14.89 -7.45
N ALA A 160 -16.94 16.14 -7.04
CA ALA A 160 -17.12 16.51 -5.65
C ALA A 160 -18.34 15.80 -5.03
N VAL A 161 -19.49 15.78 -5.73
CA VAL A 161 -20.72 15.09 -5.32
C VAL A 161 -20.48 13.59 -5.18
N GLU A 162 -19.77 12.96 -6.13
CA GLU A 162 -19.45 11.53 -6.04
C GLU A 162 -18.66 11.17 -4.79
N VAL A 163 -17.61 11.94 -4.47
CA VAL A 163 -16.77 11.71 -3.29
C VAL A 163 -17.56 12.00 -2.00
N ALA A 164 -18.28 13.12 -1.96
CA ALA A 164 -19.09 13.50 -0.81
C ALA A 164 -20.24 12.52 -0.54
N TYR A 165 -20.82 11.90 -1.58
CA TYR A 165 -21.79 10.82 -1.46
C TYR A 165 -21.19 9.57 -0.79
N MET A 166 -19.98 9.16 -1.19
CA MET A 166 -19.31 8.03 -0.55
C MET A 166 -19.05 8.33 0.94
N ALA A 167 -18.65 9.55 1.27
CA ALA A 167 -18.51 10.01 2.65
C ALA A 167 -19.83 9.97 3.44
N ALA A 168 -20.93 10.41 2.82
CA ALA A 168 -22.24 10.43 3.46
C ALA A 168 -22.76 9.01 3.75
N ARG A 169 -22.64 8.08 2.79
CA ARG A 169 -23.03 6.68 2.98
C ARG A 169 -22.23 5.94 4.04
N ALA A 170 -20.96 6.28 4.18
CA ALA A 170 -20.09 5.72 5.21
C ALA A 170 -20.62 5.95 6.62
N ARG A 171 -21.23 7.12 6.87
CA ARG A 171 -21.84 7.46 8.17
C ARG A 171 -23.01 6.53 8.53
N GLY A 172 -23.62 5.89 7.54
CA GLY A 172 -24.71 4.91 7.69
C GLY A 172 -24.25 3.44 7.72
N ASN A 173 -22.94 3.15 7.83
CA ASN A 173 -22.35 1.80 7.84
C ASN A 173 -22.55 0.96 6.54
N ILE A 174 -22.67 1.60 5.36
CA ILE A 174 -22.81 0.89 4.08
C ILE A 174 -21.64 1.22 3.14
N GLY A 175 -20.65 0.31 3.07
CA GLY A 175 -19.58 0.32 2.06
C GLY A 175 -18.31 1.10 2.43
N GLY A 176 -17.20 0.78 1.75
CA GLY A 176 -15.88 1.38 1.98
C GLY A 176 -15.79 2.84 1.55
N VAL A 177 -14.99 3.62 2.28
CA VAL A 177 -14.77 5.07 2.08
C VAL A 177 -13.42 5.30 1.43
N PRO A 178 -13.31 6.18 0.42
CA PRO A 178 -12.01 6.61 -0.07
C PRO A 178 -11.42 7.62 0.94
N TRP A 179 -10.88 7.13 2.06
CA TRP A 179 -10.35 7.96 3.16
C TRP A 179 -9.30 9.00 2.73
N GLY A 180 -8.61 8.78 1.61
CA GLY A 180 -7.69 9.76 1.03
C GLY A 180 -8.38 10.98 0.37
N LEU A 181 -9.64 10.82 -0.05
CA LEU A 181 -10.45 11.88 -0.69
C LEU A 181 -11.52 12.45 0.25
N VAL A 182 -11.92 11.67 1.25
CA VAL A 182 -12.91 12.06 2.25
C VAL A 182 -12.20 12.54 3.49
N GLN A 183 -12.25 13.85 3.73
CA GLN A 183 -11.82 14.43 4.99
C GLN A 183 -12.97 15.17 5.66
N ARG A 184 -13.04 15.05 6.99
CA ARG A 184 -14.11 15.64 7.80
C ARG A 184 -15.52 15.29 7.30
N GLY A 185 -15.69 14.14 6.66
CA GLY A 185 -16.99 13.63 6.19
C GLY A 185 -17.50 14.22 4.87
N GLY A 186 -16.63 14.82 4.04
CA GLY A 186 -17.00 15.42 2.75
C GLY A 186 -15.84 15.50 1.74
N TYR A 187 -16.05 16.22 0.64
CA TYR A 187 -15.05 16.57 -0.37
C TYR A 187 -14.43 17.94 -0.06
N VAL A 188 -13.09 18.04 -0.12
CA VAL A 188 -12.37 19.30 0.14
C VAL A 188 -11.87 19.86 -1.19
N TYR A 189 -12.26 21.09 -1.52
CA TYR A 189 -11.77 21.78 -2.71
C TYR A 189 -10.37 22.33 -2.44
N ARG A 190 -9.34 21.57 -2.78
CA ARG A 190 -7.93 21.99 -2.59
C ARG A 190 -7.37 22.82 -3.75
N ASN A 191 -7.92 22.65 -4.95
CA ASN A 191 -7.55 23.43 -6.13
C ASN A 191 -8.40 24.71 -6.19
N ALA A 192 -7.73 25.87 -6.17
CA ALA A 192 -8.40 27.17 -6.15
C ALA A 192 -9.20 27.46 -7.43
N GLU A 193 -8.74 27.01 -8.60
CA GLU A 193 -9.45 27.20 -9.86
C GLU A 193 -10.70 26.30 -9.91
N THR A 194 -10.59 25.07 -9.44
CA THR A 194 -11.74 24.17 -9.25
C THR A 194 -12.76 24.77 -8.27
N ALA A 195 -12.29 25.37 -7.17
CA ALA A 195 -13.18 26.03 -6.21
C ALA A 195 -13.89 27.26 -6.80
N LYS A 196 -13.20 28.06 -7.63
CA LYS A 196 -13.79 29.23 -8.31
C LYS A 196 -14.79 28.86 -9.39
N ALA A 197 -14.59 27.73 -10.07
CA ALA A 197 -15.47 27.27 -11.14
C ALA A 197 -16.67 26.44 -10.63
N SER A 198 -16.78 26.25 -9.32
CA SER A 198 -17.80 25.40 -8.70
C SER A 198 -19.12 26.16 -8.52
N GLU A 199 -20.17 25.66 -9.16
CA GLU A 199 -21.54 26.18 -8.99
C GLU A 199 -22.09 25.82 -7.59
N LEU A 200 -21.60 24.74 -6.97
CA LEU A 200 -22.00 24.33 -5.62
C LEU A 200 -21.47 25.26 -4.52
N LEU A 201 -20.43 26.04 -4.80
CA LEU A 201 -19.82 26.97 -3.84
C LEU A 201 -20.31 28.41 -3.98
N ASP A 202 -21.10 28.69 -5.02
CA ASP A 202 -21.68 30.01 -5.24
C ASP A 202 -22.74 30.34 -4.18
N GLY A 203 -22.89 31.62 -3.85
CA GLY A 203 -23.85 32.07 -2.84
C GLY A 203 -25.32 31.79 -3.18
N ASP A 204 -25.61 31.65 -4.49
CA ASP A 204 -26.91 31.26 -5.05
C ASP A 204 -26.86 29.84 -5.64
N GLY A 205 -25.88 29.02 -5.22
CA GLY A 205 -25.72 27.64 -5.64
C GLY A 205 -26.91 26.76 -5.22
N PRO A 206 -27.05 25.57 -5.81
CA PRO A 206 -28.18 24.70 -5.52
C PRO A 206 -28.10 24.12 -4.10
N ASP A 207 -29.19 24.25 -3.34
CA ASP A 207 -29.31 23.69 -1.98
C ASP A 207 -29.41 22.15 -1.98
N TYR A 208 -29.81 21.55 -3.11
CA TYR A 208 -30.04 20.11 -3.23
C TYR A 208 -29.53 19.56 -4.56
N VAL A 209 -28.94 18.37 -4.51
CA VAL A 209 -28.47 17.62 -5.69
C VAL A 209 -29.10 16.24 -5.71
N ALA A 210 -29.64 15.84 -6.86
CA ALA A 210 -30.06 14.47 -7.13
C ALA A 210 -28.86 13.62 -7.57
N TYR A 211 -28.66 12.49 -6.88
CA TYR A 211 -27.65 11.51 -7.24
C TYR A 211 -28.05 10.11 -6.78
N ARG A 212 -28.00 9.14 -7.72
CA ARG A 212 -28.35 7.72 -7.50
C ARG A 212 -29.74 7.50 -6.89
N GLY A 213 -30.73 8.24 -7.38
CA GLY A 213 -32.15 8.10 -6.97
C GLY A 213 -32.48 8.69 -5.59
N HIS A 214 -31.56 9.45 -5.00
CA HIS A 214 -31.73 10.17 -3.75
C HIS A 214 -31.52 11.66 -3.96
N VAL A 215 -32.23 12.46 -3.17
CA VAL A 215 -31.96 13.90 -3.05
C VAL A 215 -31.05 14.13 -1.86
N TRP A 216 -29.98 14.86 -2.09
CA TRP A 216 -28.97 15.18 -1.09
C TRP A 216 -28.97 16.68 -0.83
N GLN A 217 -29.12 17.09 0.43
CA GLN A 217 -28.88 18.47 0.82
C GLN A 217 -27.37 18.77 0.72
N VAL A 218 -27.05 19.88 0.07
CA VAL A 218 -25.71 20.42 -0.09
C VAL A 218 -25.38 21.26 1.15
N GLU A 219 -24.37 20.83 1.90
CA GLU A 219 -23.81 21.61 3.00
C GLU A 219 -22.39 22.04 2.63
N THR A 220 -22.16 23.35 2.53
CA THR A 220 -20.84 23.91 2.26
C THR A 220 -20.34 24.70 3.48
N GLN A 221 -19.10 24.45 3.87
CA GLN A 221 -18.46 25.18 4.97
C GLN A 221 -16.99 25.43 4.67
N ARG A 222 -16.47 26.60 5.06
CA ARG A 222 -15.03 26.85 5.06
C ARG A 222 -14.42 26.33 6.35
N GLU A 223 -13.47 25.42 6.23
CA GLU A 223 -12.76 24.85 7.36
C GLU A 223 -11.26 25.07 7.24
N THR A 224 -10.61 25.12 8.40
CA THR A 224 -9.16 25.27 8.50
C THR A 224 -8.50 23.90 8.54
N PHE A 225 -7.49 23.74 7.70
CA PHE A 225 -6.61 22.58 7.62
C PHE A 225 -5.17 23.01 7.93
N TYR A 226 -4.41 22.04 8.41
CA TYR A 226 -2.97 22.15 8.61
C TYR A 226 -2.36 21.11 7.69
N GLU A 227 -1.78 21.57 6.59
CA GLU A 227 -1.37 20.72 5.48
C GLU A 227 0.16 20.72 5.40
N ALA A 228 0.74 19.56 5.13
CA ALA A 228 2.18 19.40 5.03
C ALA A 228 2.74 20.20 3.85
N VAL A 229 3.88 20.84 4.07
CA VAL A 229 4.69 21.46 3.03
C VAL A 229 5.82 20.50 2.71
N TYR A 230 5.80 19.98 1.48
CA TYR A 230 6.77 19.00 1.00
C TYR A 230 7.88 19.71 0.23
N ARG A 231 9.10 19.20 0.36
CA ARG A 231 10.23 19.56 -0.49
C ARG A 231 10.75 18.27 -1.15
N PRO A 232 10.97 18.26 -2.47
CA PRO A 232 11.57 17.11 -3.12
C PRO A 232 13.00 16.91 -2.61
N ASP A 233 13.38 15.65 -2.42
CA ASP A 233 14.73 15.24 -2.06
C ASP A 233 15.20 14.18 -3.06
N VAL A 234 16.43 14.31 -3.53
CA VAL A 234 16.96 13.40 -4.56
C VAL A 234 18.39 13.03 -4.24
N GLU A 235 18.70 11.74 -4.39
CA GLU A 235 20.04 11.21 -4.18
C GLU A 235 20.58 10.66 -5.51
N PRO A 236 21.71 11.17 -6.05
CA PRO A 236 22.36 10.57 -7.20
C PRO A 236 22.92 9.19 -6.81
N VAL A 237 22.56 8.15 -7.56
CA VAL A 237 22.91 6.76 -7.22
C VAL A 237 23.78 6.06 -8.26
N ALA A 238 23.77 6.51 -9.52
CA ALA A 238 24.55 5.91 -10.60
C ALA A 238 24.69 6.85 -11.81
N GLU A 239 25.73 6.66 -12.60
CA GLU A 239 25.94 7.38 -13.87
C GLU A 239 25.77 6.47 -15.09
N THR A 240 25.85 5.15 -14.89
CA THR A 240 25.75 4.15 -15.95
C THR A 240 24.57 3.19 -15.75
N ALA A 241 24.17 2.54 -16.85
CA ALA A 241 23.08 1.57 -16.83
C ALA A 241 23.43 0.31 -16.00
N ASP A 242 24.69 -0.08 -15.96
CA ASP A 242 25.14 -1.26 -15.21
C ASP A 242 25.18 -0.98 -13.70
N GLU A 243 25.63 0.21 -13.31
CA GLU A 243 25.64 0.65 -11.91
C GLU A 243 24.23 0.73 -11.31
N ILE A 244 23.26 1.31 -12.04
CA ILE A 244 21.88 1.38 -11.54
C ILE A 244 21.26 -0.02 -11.42
N GLU A 245 21.60 -0.95 -12.32
CA GLU A 245 21.13 -2.34 -12.22
C GLU A 245 21.69 -3.04 -10.96
N GLU A 246 22.94 -2.74 -10.57
CA GLU A 246 23.51 -3.20 -9.29
C GLU A 246 22.80 -2.62 -8.07
N VAL A 247 22.53 -1.32 -8.07
CA VAL A 247 21.79 -0.64 -7.00
C VAL A 247 20.39 -1.26 -6.85
N LEU A 248 19.66 -1.42 -7.95
CA LEU A 248 18.32 -2.01 -7.95
C LEU A 248 18.35 -3.47 -7.48
N ARG A 249 19.34 -4.27 -7.91
CA ARG A 249 19.52 -5.64 -7.40
C ARG A 249 19.78 -5.68 -5.90
N GLY A 250 20.58 -4.75 -5.38
CA GLY A 250 20.86 -4.65 -3.94
C GLY A 250 19.63 -4.26 -3.12
N ARG A 251 18.76 -3.41 -3.69
CA ARG A 251 17.61 -2.83 -2.99
C ARG A 251 16.34 -3.67 -3.07
N LEU A 252 16.08 -4.29 -4.22
CA LEU A 252 14.81 -4.93 -4.56
C LEU A 252 14.87 -6.46 -4.56
N VAL A 253 16.03 -7.04 -4.90
CA VAL A 253 16.12 -8.50 -5.10
C VAL A 253 16.43 -9.22 -3.81
N GLY A 254 15.42 -9.93 -3.29
CA GLY A 254 15.54 -10.84 -2.17
C GLY A 254 16.25 -12.13 -2.57
N ALA A 255 15.50 -13.12 -3.05
CA ALA A 255 16.04 -14.43 -3.41
C ALA A 255 16.69 -14.44 -4.81
N ARG A 256 17.79 -15.20 -4.93
CA ARG A 256 18.50 -15.46 -6.18
C ARG A 256 18.54 -16.97 -6.39
N ILE A 257 17.79 -17.43 -7.38
CA ILE A 257 17.49 -18.84 -7.61
C ILE A 257 18.09 -19.24 -8.95
N ASP A 258 19.04 -20.16 -8.90
CA ASP A 258 19.58 -20.82 -10.09
C ASP A 258 18.66 -21.99 -10.50
N PRO A 259 18.01 -21.96 -11.68
CA PRO A 259 17.14 -23.03 -12.16
C PRO A 259 17.82 -24.40 -12.27
N GLU A 260 19.14 -24.44 -12.46
CA GLU A 260 19.92 -25.68 -12.54
C GLU A 260 20.07 -26.33 -11.16
N SER A 261 20.05 -25.53 -10.09
CA SER A 261 20.10 -25.99 -8.71
C SER A 261 18.78 -26.58 -8.18
N LEU A 262 17.71 -26.49 -8.98
CA LEU A 262 16.38 -26.98 -8.63
C LEU A 262 16.14 -28.40 -9.12
N SER A 263 15.41 -29.18 -8.33
CA SER A 263 14.80 -30.43 -8.77
C SER A 263 13.74 -30.19 -9.85
N GLN A 264 13.34 -31.24 -10.56
CA GLN A 264 12.33 -31.12 -11.60
C GLN A 264 10.99 -30.61 -11.04
N SER A 265 10.57 -31.13 -9.89
CA SER A 265 9.33 -30.72 -9.23
C SER A 265 9.35 -29.25 -8.79
N GLU A 266 10.49 -28.73 -8.30
CA GLU A 266 10.61 -27.30 -7.98
C GLU A 266 10.53 -26.43 -9.23
N ARG A 267 11.18 -26.83 -10.33
CA ARG A 267 11.07 -26.11 -11.62
C ARG A 267 9.63 -26.10 -12.14
N ASP A 268 8.90 -27.19 -11.95
CA ASP A 268 7.50 -27.28 -12.35
C ASP A 268 6.63 -26.31 -11.55
N VAL A 269 6.87 -26.17 -10.23
CA VAL A 269 6.20 -25.15 -9.40
C VAL A 269 6.49 -23.74 -9.90
N PHE A 270 7.74 -23.38 -10.21
CA PHE A 270 8.06 -22.06 -10.78
C PHE A 270 7.35 -21.79 -12.11
N ARG A 271 7.26 -22.82 -12.97
CA ARG A 271 6.54 -22.72 -14.25
C ARG A 271 5.04 -22.53 -14.04
N GLU A 272 4.44 -23.26 -13.11
CA GLU A 272 3.02 -23.14 -12.77
C GLU A 272 2.69 -21.81 -12.09
N ALA A 273 3.59 -21.29 -11.25
CA ALA A 273 3.43 -20.04 -10.53
C ALA A 273 3.28 -18.82 -11.45
N GLN A 274 3.78 -18.89 -12.69
CA GLN A 274 3.53 -17.84 -13.70
C GLN A 274 2.04 -17.70 -14.05
N ASN A 275 1.26 -18.76 -13.87
CA ASN A 275 -0.20 -18.77 -14.04
C ASN A 275 -0.96 -18.81 -12.69
N GLY A 276 -0.24 -18.94 -11.58
CA GLY A 276 -0.78 -19.15 -10.23
C GLY A 276 -0.69 -20.62 -9.84
N TYR A 277 0.29 -20.95 -9.02
CA TYR A 277 0.45 -22.26 -8.40
C TYR A 277 -0.28 -22.29 -7.05
N THR A 278 -0.96 -23.38 -6.75
CA THR A 278 -1.70 -23.55 -5.51
C THR A 278 -1.22 -24.77 -4.76
N ALA A 279 -0.91 -24.63 -3.48
CA ALA A 279 -0.53 -25.72 -2.60
C ALA A 279 -1.44 -25.77 -1.37
N GLU A 280 -1.94 -26.97 -1.07
CA GLU A 280 -2.75 -27.25 0.12
C GLU A 280 -1.87 -27.80 1.25
N HIS A 281 -2.22 -27.49 2.49
CA HIS A 281 -1.54 -28.04 3.66
C HIS A 281 -1.95 -29.51 3.91
N PRO A 282 -1.02 -30.44 4.22
CA PRO A 282 0.43 -30.23 4.35
C PRO A 282 1.08 -29.94 3.01
N PHE A 283 1.89 -28.88 2.97
CA PHE A 283 2.44 -28.39 1.70
C PHE A 283 3.36 -29.42 1.05
N PRO A 284 3.31 -29.57 -0.30
CA PRO A 284 4.22 -30.46 -1.02
C PRO A 284 5.69 -30.13 -0.73
N GLU A 285 6.54 -31.15 -0.61
CA GLU A 285 7.97 -30.98 -0.26
C GLU A 285 8.69 -30.01 -1.20
N ALA A 286 8.40 -30.07 -2.50
CA ALA A 286 8.95 -29.15 -3.49
C ALA A 286 8.58 -27.69 -3.20
N PHE A 287 7.34 -27.44 -2.78
CA PHE A 287 6.89 -26.09 -2.42
C PHE A 287 7.49 -25.61 -1.10
N VAL A 288 7.62 -26.50 -0.10
CA VAL A 288 8.33 -26.20 1.16
C VAL A 288 9.79 -25.82 0.89
N SER A 289 10.46 -26.51 -0.03
CA SER A 289 11.83 -26.18 -0.45
C SER A 289 11.91 -24.78 -1.08
N ILE A 290 10.94 -24.42 -1.93
CA ILE A 290 10.85 -23.09 -2.54
C ILE A 290 10.65 -22.01 -1.49
N LEU A 291 9.71 -22.20 -0.55
CA LEU A 291 9.48 -21.25 0.54
C LEU A 291 10.77 -21.01 1.34
N LYS A 292 11.58 -22.04 1.61
CA LYS A 292 12.90 -21.85 2.26
C LYS A 292 13.87 -21.02 1.43
N ARG A 293 13.88 -21.20 0.12
CA ARG A 293 14.74 -20.44 -0.81
C ARG A 293 14.30 -18.98 -0.97
N LEU A 294 13.01 -18.72 -0.78
CA LEU A 294 12.44 -17.36 -0.71
C LEU A 294 12.65 -16.69 0.65
N ASP A 295 13.22 -17.41 1.64
CA ASP A 295 13.31 -17.01 3.05
C ASP A 295 11.95 -16.82 3.74
N GLU A 296 10.92 -17.50 3.24
CA GLU A 296 9.52 -17.41 3.67
C GLU A 296 9.21 -18.41 4.79
N ARG A 297 10.09 -18.46 5.80
CA ARG A 297 10.02 -19.46 6.89
C ARG A 297 8.75 -19.36 7.73
N ALA A 298 8.12 -18.19 7.78
CA ALA A 298 6.87 -17.99 8.50
C ALA A 298 5.76 -18.95 8.03
N TYR A 299 5.77 -19.35 6.76
CA TYR A 299 4.82 -20.29 6.18
C TYR A 299 5.15 -21.77 6.47
N ILE A 300 6.31 -22.06 7.06
CA ILE A 300 6.82 -23.43 7.30
C ILE A 300 6.91 -23.71 8.81
N ASP A 301 7.54 -22.79 9.55
CA ASP A 301 7.96 -22.99 10.94
C ASP A 301 7.03 -22.31 11.95
N GLY A 302 6.06 -21.50 11.48
CA GLY A 302 5.15 -20.70 12.29
C GLY A 302 3.74 -21.27 12.43
N ASN A 303 2.92 -20.65 13.27
CA ASN A 303 1.48 -20.85 13.23
C ASN A 303 0.95 -20.03 12.04
N VAL A 304 0.81 -20.67 10.87
CA VAL A 304 0.52 -20.03 9.57
C VAL A 304 -0.64 -19.03 9.64
N THR A 305 -1.67 -19.28 10.47
CA THR A 305 -2.83 -18.37 10.63
C THR A 305 -2.57 -17.15 11.51
N LYS A 306 -1.47 -17.12 12.27
CA LYS A 306 -1.07 -15.99 13.13
C LYS A 306 0.17 -15.24 12.61
N ASP A 307 1.07 -15.96 11.95
CA ASP A 307 2.40 -15.45 11.58
C ASP A 307 2.52 -15.14 10.08
N ALA A 308 1.61 -15.67 9.25
CA ALA A 308 1.59 -15.42 7.82
C ALA A 308 0.36 -14.58 7.42
N GLY A 309 0.59 -13.48 6.69
CA GLY A 309 -0.49 -12.63 6.17
C GLY A 309 -0.79 -11.35 6.96
N THR A 310 0.11 -10.86 7.82
CA THR A 310 0.03 -9.44 8.22
C THR A 310 0.21 -8.58 6.97
N GLN A 311 -0.66 -7.58 6.77
CA GLN A 311 -0.59 -6.61 5.66
C GLN A 311 0.70 -5.75 5.65
N ASP A 312 1.64 -6.04 6.54
CA ASP A 312 2.92 -5.35 6.71
C ASP A 312 4.07 -6.01 5.92
N TYR A 313 3.82 -7.12 5.20
CA TYR A 313 4.81 -7.63 4.25
C TYR A 313 4.92 -6.66 3.06
N PRO A 314 6.13 -6.28 2.62
CA PRO A 314 6.32 -5.33 1.53
C PRO A 314 5.54 -5.77 0.29
N GLU A 315 4.96 -4.80 -0.41
CA GLU A 315 3.92 -5.04 -1.43
C GLU A 315 4.35 -5.98 -2.57
N HIS A 316 5.65 -6.13 -2.83
CA HIS A 316 6.23 -7.05 -3.80
C HIS A 316 7.69 -7.35 -3.42
N ASP A 317 8.06 -8.64 -3.40
CA ASP A 317 9.48 -9.01 -3.36
C ASP A 317 9.92 -9.46 -4.75
N VAL A 318 11.05 -8.93 -5.22
CA VAL A 318 11.63 -9.29 -6.51
C VAL A 318 12.59 -10.46 -6.29
N ILE A 319 12.47 -11.48 -7.12
CA ILE A 319 13.41 -12.59 -7.18
C ILE A 319 14.15 -12.56 -8.51
N ARG A 320 15.39 -13.04 -8.48
CA ARG A 320 16.12 -13.41 -9.69
C ARG A 320 15.99 -14.92 -9.88
N TYR A 321 15.42 -15.35 -11.01
CA TYR A 321 15.33 -16.75 -11.44
C TYR A 321 16.14 -16.93 -12.72
N GLY A 322 17.33 -17.52 -12.61
CA GLY A 322 18.32 -17.52 -13.69
C GLY A 322 18.79 -16.10 -14.01
N ASP A 323 18.57 -15.66 -15.26
CA ASP A 323 18.92 -14.32 -15.72
C ASP A 323 17.72 -13.37 -15.81
N GLU A 324 16.59 -13.78 -15.25
CA GLU A 324 15.34 -13.01 -15.29
C GLU A 324 14.89 -12.61 -13.90
N TYR A 325 14.12 -11.52 -13.84
CA TYR A 325 13.51 -11.05 -12.60
C TYR A 325 12.00 -11.25 -12.65
N PHE A 326 11.46 -11.65 -11.50
CA PHE A 326 10.02 -11.77 -11.27
C PHE A 326 9.66 -11.09 -9.97
N GLU A 327 8.53 -10.39 -9.95
CA GLU A 327 7.84 -10.11 -8.70
C GLU A 327 7.12 -11.37 -8.28
N TYR A 328 7.14 -11.69 -6.99
CA TYR A 328 6.32 -12.77 -6.46
C TYR A 328 5.33 -12.29 -5.43
N ARG A 329 4.26 -13.08 -5.28
CA ARG A 329 3.26 -12.92 -4.24
C ARG A 329 2.87 -14.28 -3.68
N LEU A 330 2.88 -14.37 -2.35
CA LEU A 330 2.28 -15.47 -1.60
C LEU A 330 0.98 -14.95 -0.99
N ARG A 331 -0.13 -15.66 -1.24
CA ARG A 331 -1.42 -15.37 -0.61
C ARG A 331 -1.89 -16.58 0.14
N LEU A 332 -2.11 -16.40 1.44
CA LEU A 332 -2.78 -17.40 2.28
C LEU A 332 -4.29 -17.27 2.07
N ASP A 333 -4.90 -18.34 1.59
CA ASP A 333 -6.34 -18.51 1.47
C ASP A 333 -6.75 -19.52 2.56
N GLU A 334 -7.47 -19.06 3.59
CA GLU A 334 -8.05 -19.95 4.60
C GLU A 334 -9.34 -20.57 4.04
N ALA A 335 -9.46 -21.90 4.04
CA ALA A 335 -10.75 -22.52 3.81
C ALA A 335 -11.68 -22.26 5.00
N SER A 336 -12.75 -21.51 4.76
CA SER A 336 -13.89 -21.41 5.69
C SER A 336 -14.41 -22.81 6.04
N GLU A 337 -14.71 -23.04 7.32
CA GLU A 337 -15.36 -24.25 7.81
C GLU A 337 -16.57 -24.59 6.93
N LYS A 338 -16.60 -25.82 6.41
CA LYS A 338 -17.79 -26.38 5.76
C LYS A 338 -18.83 -26.78 6.79
#